data_AF-A0A349FXM2-F1
#
_entry.id   AF-A0A349FXM2-F1
#
_cell.length_a   1.000
_cell.length_b   1.000
_cell.length_c   1.000
_cell.angle_alpha   90.00
_cell.angle_beta   90.00
_cell.angle_gamma   90.00
#
_symmetry.space_group_name_H-M   'P 1'
#
loop_
_entity.id
_entity.type
_entity.pdbx_description
1 polymer ?
#
loop_
_entity_poly.entity_id
_entity_poly.type
_entity_poly.pdbx_seq_one_letter_code
_entity_poly.pdbx_strand_id
1 'polypeptide(L)'
;MSDNLSKLLKQAYNHPETGLSDDIWRVIKLKQARNLKMQSLSYSLIGVLSLGGFVFMSFYLKEQFALSGFFEYVSLAFSDSGAVALYWKEYLLSLADSVPIASLGASAFLLLSMLISVKKIVHQYKSQLLLNQN
;
A
#
# COMPACT_ATOMS: atom_id res chain seq x y z
N MET A 1 18.38 27.90 -7.15
CA MET A 1 17.67 27.97 -5.84
C MET A 1 18.64 27.86 -4.64
N SER A 2 19.85 27.31 -4.82
CA SER A 2 20.94 27.26 -3.83
C SER A 2 21.55 28.62 -3.46
N ASP A 3 21.62 29.54 -4.42
CA ASP A 3 22.41 30.78 -4.26
C ASP A 3 21.77 31.79 -3.29
N ASN A 4 20.45 31.73 -3.13
CA ASN A 4 19.75 32.51 -2.10
C ASN A 4 20.00 31.95 -0.69
N LEU A 5 20.13 30.63 -0.56
CA LEU A 5 20.39 29.98 0.72
C LEU A 5 21.82 30.29 1.22
N SER A 6 22.80 30.33 0.31
CA SER A 6 24.18 30.68 0.67
C SER A 6 24.33 32.16 1.04
N LYS A 7 23.61 33.07 0.34
CA LYS A 7 23.56 34.50 0.71
C LYS A 7 22.92 34.73 2.07
N LEU A 8 21.79 34.07 2.34
CA LEU A 8 21.10 34.17 3.64
C LEU A 8 21.96 33.62 4.78
N LEU A 9 22.66 32.50 4.57
CA LEU A 9 23.58 31.93 5.56
C LEU A 9 24.82 32.80 5.80
N LYS A 10 25.38 33.44 4.75
CA LYS A 10 26.49 34.39 4.90
C LYS A 10 26.08 35.68 5.61
N GLN A 11 24.86 36.16 5.36
CA GLN A 11 24.34 37.37 6.00
C GLN A 11 24.04 37.12 7.48
N ALA A 12 23.46 35.96 7.79
CA ALA A 12 23.27 35.42 9.13
C ALA A 12 24.56 35.28 9.96
N TYR A 13 25.67 34.88 9.32
CA TYR A 13 26.96 34.68 9.99
C TYR A 13 27.60 36.00 10.44
N ASN A 14 27.34 37.10 9.74
CA ASN A 14 27.96 38.39 10.01
C ASN A 14 27.24 39.23 11.08
N HIS A 15 25.99 38.88 11.42
CA HIS A 15 25.23 39.50 12.52
C HIS A 15 24.45 38.41 13.25
N PRO A 16 24.92 37.92 14.41
CA PRO A 16 24.15 36.96 15.20
C PRO A 16 23.01 37.72 15.88
N GLU A 17 21.97 38.05 15.12
CA GLU A 17 20.71 38.49 15.70
C GLU A 17 20.16 37.33 16.53
N THR A 18 19.97 37.59 17.82
CA THR A 18 19.37 36.69 18.80
C THR A 18 17.96 36.32 18.33
N GLY A 19 17.83 35.23 17.57
CA GLY A 19 16.57 34.80 16.96
C GLY A 19 16.73 34.14 15.60
N LEU A 20 17.90 34.25 14.95
CA LEU A 20 18.15 33.60 13.67
C LEU A 20 18.03 32.07 13.75
N SER A 21 18.50 31.45 14.84
CA SER A 21 18.35 30.02 15.08
C SER A 21 16.87 29.61 15.12
N ASP A 22 16.02 30.42 15.76
CA ASP A 22 14.59 30.14 15.91
C ASP A 22 13.86 30.29 14.58
N ASP A 23 14.24 31.27 13.76
CA ASP A 23 13.67 31.47 12.43
C ASP A 23 14.08 30.35 11.46
N ILE A 24 15.36 29.93 11.48
CA ILE A 24 15.82 28.76 10.72
C ILE A 24 15.03 27.51 11.17
N TRP A 25 14.86 27.31 12.48
CA TRP A 25 14.11 26.18 13.01
C TRP A 25 12.64 26.20 12.63
N ARG A 26 12.02 27.37 12.61
CA ARG A 26 10.62 27.57 12.19
C ARG A 26 10.43 27.23 10.71
N VAL A 27 11.33 27.70 9.84
CA VAL A 27 11.29 27.38 8.40
C VAL A 27 11.49 25.88 8.16
N ILE A 28 12.39 25.23 8.89
CA ILE A 28 12.61 23.77 8.80
C ILE A 28 11.35 23.02 9.24
N LYS A 29 10.76 23.37 10.40
CA LYS A 29 9.51 22.76 10.90
C LYS A 29 8.36 22.93 9.92
N LEU A 30 8.16 24.12 9.36
CA LEU A 30 7.11 24.38 8.35
C LEU A 30 7.30 23.52 7.09
N LYS A 31 8.54 23.40 6.60
CA LYS A 31 8.84 22.59 5.41
C LYS A 31 8.65 21.09 5.69
N GLN A 32 9.07 20.61 6.86
CA GLN A 32 8.82 19.22 7.30
C GLN A 32 7.32 18.94 7.43
N ALA A 33 6.57 19.82 8.10
CA ALA A 33 5.12 19.65 8.28
C ALA A 33 4.38 19.58 6.93
N ARG A 34 4.76 20.42 5.96
CA ARG A 34 4.18 20.40 4.62
C ARG A 34 4.50 19.11 3.86
N ASN A 35 5.75 18.65 3.90
CA ASN A 35 6.13 17.37 3.28
C ASN A 35 5.43 16.19 3.93
N LEU A 36 5.32 16.17 5.25
CA LEU A 36 4.62 15.12 5.98
C LEU A 36 3.13 15.10 5.62
N LYS A 37 2.49 16.28 5.51
CA LYS A 37 1.08 16.40 5.10
C LYS A 37 0.85 15.92 3.67
N MET A 38 1.73 16.28 2.73
CA MET A 38 1.66 15.78 1.34
C MET A 38 1.84 14.26 1.26
N GLN A 39 2.80 13.70 2.00
CA GLN A 39 3.02 12.26 2.05
C GLN A 39 1.81 11.54 2.65
N SER A 40 1.29 12.03 3.78
CA SER A 40 0.11 11.47 4.43
C SER A 40 -1.11 11.48 3.51
N LEU A 41 -1.32 12.57 2.76
CA LEU A 41 -2.40 12.68 1.77
C LEU A 41 -2.24 11.62 0.67
N SER A 42 -1.03 11.46 0.12
CA SER A 42 -0.78 10.47 -0.94
C SER A 42 -1.02 9.04 -0.47
N TYR A 43 -0.52 8.66 0.71
CA TYR A 43 -0.76 7.33 1.26
C TYR A 43 -2.24 7.10 1.59
N SER A 44 -2.93 8.12 2.13
CA SER A 44 -4.37 8.04 2.37
C SER A 44 -5.15 7.80 1.08
N LEU A 45 -4.81 8.51 0.00
CA LEU A 45 -5.45 8.34 -1.30
C LEU A 45 -5.22 6.93 -1.86
N ILE A 46 -3.98 6.45 -1.81
CA ILE A 46 -3.61 5.08 -2.23
C ILE A 46 -4.37 4.04 -1.40
N GLY A 47 -4.50 4.27 -0.09
CA GLY A 47 -5.23 3.38 0.82
C GLY A 47 -6.71 3.28 0.46
N VAL A 48 -7.38 4.43 0.25
CA VAL A 48 -8.79 4.48 -0.15
C VAL A 48 -9.01 3.83 -1.51
N LEU A 49 -8.16 4.13 -2.50
CA LEU A 49 -8.23 3.51 -3.82
C LEU A 49 -8.00 2.00 -3.76
N SER A 50 -7.05 1.56 -2.95
CA SER A 50 -6.76 0.13 -2.77
C SER A 50 -7.92 -0.60 -2.09
N LEU A 51 -8.60 0.04 -1.12
CA LEU A 51 -9.76 -0.52 -0.45
C LEU A 51 -10.96 -0.62 -1.39
N GLY A 52 -11.27 0.45 -2.15
CA GLY A 52 -12.32 0.43 -3.17
C GLY A 52 -12.04 -0.60 -4.26
N GLY A 53 -10.79 -0.64 -4.74
CA GLY A 53 -10.32 -1.64 -5.69
C GLY A 53 -10.45 -3.05 -5.16
N PHE A 54 -10.12 -3.31 -3.89
CA PHE A 54 -10.23 -4.63 -3.27
C PHE A 54 -11.68 -5.12 -3.17
N VAL A 55 -12.62 -4.24 -2.81
CA VAL A 55 -14.05 -4.57 -2.78
C VAL A 55 -14.53 -4.96 -4.18
N PHE A 56 -14.24 -4.14 -5.19
CA PHE A 56 -14.59 -4.44 -6.58
C PHE A 56 -13.96 -5.76 -7.06
N MET A 57 -12.67 -5.94 -6.76
CA MET A 57 -11.94 -7.14 -7.14
C MET A 57 -12.50 -8.40 -6.47
N SER A 58 -13.04 -8.29 -5.26
CA SER A 58 -13.67 -9.41 -4.56
C SER A 58 -14.96 -9.87 -5.27
N PHE A 59 -15.76 -8.93 -5.77
CA PHE A 59 -16.92 -9.26 -6.59
C PHE A 59 -16.51 -9.92 -7.90
N TYR A 60 -15.54 -9.35 -8.60
CA TYR A 60 -15.01 -9.90 -9.85
C TYR A 60 -14.39 -11.29 -9.66
N LEU A 61 -13.66 -11.51 -8.56
CA LEU A 61 -13.04 -12.79 -8.24
C LEU A 61 -14.10 -13.87 -8.04
N LYS A 62 -15.20 -13.55 -7.34
CA LYS A 62 -16.32 -14.47 -7.16
C LYS A 62 -16.95 -14.87 -8.50
N GLU A 63 -17.14 -13.92 -9.40
CA GLU A 63 -17.66 -14.18 -10.75
C GLU A 63 -16.71 -15.08 -11.55
N GLN A 64 -15.41 -14.81 -11.49
CA GLN A 64 -14.40 -15.60 -12.18
C GLN A 64 -14.34 -17.06 -11.69
N PHE A 65 -14.44 -17.28 -10.37
CA PHE A 65 -14.53 -18.64 -9.82
C PHE A 65 -15.81 -19.38 -10.20
N ALA A 66 -16.92 -18.64 -10.41
CA ALA A 66 -18.17 -19.24 -10.89
C ALA A 66 -18.08 -19.61 -12.38
N LEU A 67 -17.43 -18.78 -13.19
CA LEU A 67 -17.25 -19.02 -14.63
C LEU A 67 -16.21 -20.11 -14.94
N SER A 68 -15.20 -20.28 -14.09
CA SER A 68 -14.13 -21.24 -14.33
C SER A 68 -14.48 -22.68 -13.98
N GLY A 69 -15.62 -22.91 -13.31
CA GLY A 69 -16.04 -24.23 -12.85
C GLY A 69 -15.16 -24.82 -11.75
N PHE A 70 -14.31 -24.01 -11.10
CA PHE A 70 -13.41 -24.48 -10.04
C PHE A 70 -14.14 -25.26 -8.95
N PHE A 71 -15.32 -24.77 -8.53
CA PHE A 71 -16.14 -25.44 -7.52
C PHE A 71 -16.70 -26.78 -8.00
N GLU A 72 -16.96 -26.94 -9.29
CA GLU A 72 -17.43 -28.20 -9.88
C GLU A 72 -16.33 -29.25 -9.86
N TYR A 73 -15.09 -28.87 -10.22
CA TYR A 73 -13.94 -29.75 -10.08
C TYR A 73 -13.68 -30.14 -8.62
N VAL A 74 -13.70 -29.17 -7.70
CA VAL A 74 -13.56 -29.48 -6.25
C VAL A 74 -14.66 -30.44 -5.79
N SER A 75 -15.91 -30.23 -6.23
CA SER A 75 -17.01 -31.14 -5.89
C SER A 75 -16.83 -32.54 -6.49
N LEU A 76 -16.26 -32.65 -7.69
CA LEU A 76 -16.02 -33.93 -8.36
C LEU A 76 -15.12 -34.86 -7.54
N ALA A 77 -14.12 -34.31 -6.85
CA ALA A 77 -13.25 -35.08 -5.96
C ALA A 77 -13.96 -35.77 -4.79
N PHE A 78 -15.11 -35.22 -4.37
CA PHE A 78 -15.93 -35.81 -3.31
C PHE A 78 -17.06 -36.70 -3.85
N SER A 79 -17.58 -36.39 -5.04
CA SER A 79 -18.68 -37.14 -5.65
C SER A 79 -18.22 -38.42 -6.35
N ASP A 80 -17.07 -38.40 -7.02
CA ASP A 80 -16.51 -39.55 -7.74
C ASP A 80 -14.99 -39.63 -7.53
N SER A 81 -14.62 -39.98 -6.29
CA SER A 81 -13.22 -40.17 -5.92
C SER A 81 -12.53 -41.29 -6.69
N GLY A 82 -13.29 -42.25 -7.22
CA GLY A 82 -12.77 -43.35 -8.05
C GLY A 82 -12.27 -42.85 -9.40
N ALA A 83 -13.06 -42.05 -10.09
CA ALA A 83 -12.65 -41.40 -11.33
C ALA A 83 -11.47 -40.44 -11.11
N VAL A 84 -11.47 -39.68 -10.02
CA VAL A 84 -10.37 -38.77 -9.69
C VAL A 84 -9.08 -39.51 -9.38
N ALA A 85 -9.12 -40.66 -8.71
CA ALA A 85 -7.91 -41.46 -8.49
C ALA A 85 -7.33 -42.03 -9.80
N LEU A 86 -8.21 -42.39 -10.75
CA LEU A 86 -7.80 -42.91 -12.06
C LEU A 86 -7.15 -41.84 -12.95
N TYR A 87 -7.68 -40.61 -12.91
CA TYR A 87 -7.26 -39.47 -13.74
C TYR A 87 -6.69 -38.31 -12.90
N TRP A 88 -5.96 -38.63 -11.84
CA TRP A 88 -5.53 -37.63 -10.85
C TRP A 88 -4.67 -36.53 -11.47
N LYS A 89 -3.90 -36.86 -12.51
CA LYS A 89 -2.99 -35.92 -13.17
C LYS A 89 -3.77 -34.93 -14.03
N GLU A 90 -4.71 -35.42 -14.84
CA GLU A 90 -5.59 -34.60 -15.68
C GLU A 90 -6.50 -33.74 -14.80
N TYR A 91 -7.04 -34.32 -13.72
CA TYR A 91 -7.84 -33.61 -12.74
C TYR A 91 -7.07 -32.43 -12.11
N LEU A 92 -5.84 -32.64 -11.64
CA LEU A 92 -5.03 -31.57 -11.07
C LEU A 92 -4.70 -30.47 -12.09
N LEU A 93 -4.46 -30.85 -13.35
CA LEU A 93 -4.20 -29.89 -14.42
C LEU A 93 -5.45 -29.02 -14.68
N SER A 94 -6.62 -29.63 -14.83
CA SER A 94 -7.89 -28.90 -15.02
C SER A 94 -8.25 -28.06 -13.80
N LEU A 95 -8.01 -28.57 -12.60
CA LEU A 95 -8.20 -27.81 -11.36
C LEU A 95 -7.29 -26.58 -11.34
N ALA A 96 -6.01 -26.73 -11.69
CA ALA A 96 -5.06 -25.62 -11.77
C ALA A 96 -5.47 -24.57 -12.82
N ASP A 97 -5.90 -25.01 -14.01
CA ASP A 97 -6.37 -24.13 -15.09
C ASP A 97 -7.67 -23.39 -14.72
N SER A 98 -8.51 -24.00 -13.88
CA SER A 98 -9.75 -23.37 -13.40
C SER A 98 -9.51 -22.32 -12.30
N VAL A 99 -8.31 -22.21 -11.74
CA VAL A 99 -8.00 -21.16 -10.77
C VAL A 99 -7.77 -19.83 -11.51
N PRO A 100 -8.50 -18.75 -11.18
CA PRO A 100 -8.28 -17.44 -11.77
C PRO A 100 -7.05 -16.76 -11.15
N ILE A 101 -5.85 -17.25 -11.49
CA ILE A 101 -4.55 -16.82 -10.93
C ILE A 101 -4.35 -15.31 -11.09
N ALA A 102 -4.71 -14.74 -12.24
CA ALA A 102 -4.59 -13.30 -12.49
C ALA A 102 -5.44 -12.47 -11.51
N SER A 103 -6.68 -12.90 -11.28
CA SER A 103 -7.59 -12.23 -10.36
C SER A 103 -7.14 -12.34 -8.90
N LEU A 104 -6.62 -13.51 -8.51
CA LEU A 104 -6.00 -13.71 -7.21
C LEU A 104 -4.78 -12.81 -7.02
N GLY A 105 -3.89 -12.76 -8.02
CA GLY A 105 -2.70 -11.90 -7.98
C GLY A 105 -3.03 -10.42 -7.81
N ALA A 106 -4.02 -9.92 -8.56
CA ALA A 106 -4.47 -8.54 -8.43
C ALA A 106 -5.13 -8.26 -7.07
N SER A 107 -5.93 -9.19 -6.54
CA SER A 107 -6.51 -9.04 -5.19
C SER A 107 -5.44 -9.00 -4.09
N ALA A 108 -4.42 -9.86 -4.20
CA ALA A 108 -3.29 -9.88 -3.27
C ALA A 108 -2.46 -8.60 -3.36
N PHE A 109 -2.21 -8.10 -4.57
CA PHE A 109 -1.51 -6.83 -4.78
C PHE A 109 -2.24 -5.65 -4.11
N LEU A 110 -3.56 -5.58 -4.27
CA LEU A 110 -4.39 -4.53 -3.64
C LEU A 110 -4.35 -4.62 -2.12
N LEU A 111 -4.43 -5.83 -1.55
CA LEU A 111 -4.28 -6.05 -0.11
C LEU A 111 -2.91 -5.61 0.41
N LEU A 112 -1.82 -5.99 -0.28
CA LEU A 112 -0.47 -5.60 0.10
C LEU A 112 -0.27 -4.09 0.02
N SER A 113 -0.75 -3.45 -1.05
CA SER A 113 -0.73 -2.00 -1.20
C SER A 113 -1.45 -1.30 -0.04
N MET A 114 -2.63 -1.79 0.34
CA MET A 114 -3.39 -1.29 1.50
C MET A 114 -2.60 -1.44 2.80
N LEU A 115 -2.03 -2.63 3.07
CA LEU A 115 -1.24 -2.88 4.27
C LEU A 115 0.00 -1.97 4.36
N ILE A 116 0.70 -1.78 3.24
CA ILE A 116 1.87 -0.89 3.17
C ILE A 116 1.45 0.55 3.44
N SER A 117 0.34 1.01 2.86
CA SER A 117 -0.19 2.35 3.11
C SER A 117 -0.50 2.58 4.58
N VAL A 118 -1.26 1.67 5.21
CA VAL A 118 -1.59 1.74 6.65
C VAL A 118 -0.31 1.75 7.50
N LYS A 119 0.63 0.86 7.22
CA LYS A 119 1.91 0.79 7.95
C LYS A 119 2.69 2.10 7.87
N LYS A 120 2.74 2.75 6.69
CA LYS A 120 3.43 4.02 6.49
C LYS A 120 2.76 5.15 7.26
N ILE A 121 1.43 5.22 7.23
CA ILE A 121 0.66 6.22 7.98
C ILE A 121 0.91 6.07 9.48
N VAL A 122 0.79 4.86 10.02
CA VAL A 122 1.02 4.59 11.46
C VAL A 122 2.44 4.96 11.88
N HIS A 123 3.45 4.60 11.07
CA HIS A 123 4.84 4.97 11.34
C HIS A 123 5.03 6.49 11.36
N GLN A 124 4.38 7.20 10.44
CA GLN A 124 4.45 8.65 10.34
C GLN A 124 3.82 9.34 11.56
N TYR A 125 2.68 8.86 12.05
CA TYR A 125 2.07 9.34 13.29
C TYR A 125 2.96 9.08 14.52
N LYS A 126 3.52 7.87 14.65
CA LYS A 126 4.42 7.53 15.76
C LYS A 126 5.65 8.44 15.80
N SER A 127 6.26 8.73 14.65
CA SER A 127 7.43 9.60 14.55
C SER A 127 7.12 11.04 14.96
N GLN A 128 5.95 11.58 14.60
CA GLN A 128 5.54 12.92 15.03
C GLN A 128 5.29 13.00 16.53
N LEU A 129 4.72 11.95 17.12
CA LEU A 129 4.39 11.91 18.54
C LEU A 129 5.66 11.91 19.43
N LEU A 130 6.72 11.23 18.98
CA LEU A 130 8.03 11.23 19.65
C LEU A 130 8.76 12.57 19.56
N LEU A 131 8.58 13.32 18.46
CA LEU A 131 9.21 14.64 18.27
C LEU A 131 8.52 15.77 19.03
N ASN A 132 7.29 15.56 19.50
CA ASN A 132 6.52 16.57 20.26
C ASN A 132 6.66 16.40 21.78
N GLN A 133 7.40 15.39 22.26
CA GLN A 133 7.70 15.14 23.67
C GLN A 133 9.09 15.62 24.12
N ASN A 134 9.91 16.14 23.20
CA ASN A 134 11.22 16.77 23.46
C ASN A 134 11.18 18.25 23.08
#